data_AF-A0A2N3FK64-F1
#
_entry.id   AF-A0A2N3FK64-F1
#
_cell.length_a   1.000
_cell.length_b   1.000
_cell.length_c   1.000
_cell.angle_alpha   90.00
_cell.angle_beta   90.00
_cell.angle_gamma   90.00
#
_symmetry.space_group_name_H-M   'P 1'
#
loop_
_entity.id
_entity.type
_entity.pdbx_description
1 polymer ?
#
loop_
_entity_poly.entity_id
_entity_poly.type
_entity_poly.pdbx_seq_one_letter_code
_entity_poly.pdbx_strand_id
1 'polypeptide(L)'
;MPPTESETFQLLALLPAPYYCAGCAERVCAQASGIGGVIEATCMAEEGSLAVTFDPLAISSERLGERVRELALEVTGAVGHAVYRLTGLD
;
A
#
# COMPACT_ATOMS: atom_id res chain seq x y z
N MET A 1 11.16 -24.23 -0.16
CA MET A 1 11.07 -22.77 -0.35
C MET A 1 9.60 -22.44 -0.45
N PRO A 2 9.08 -21.48 0.33
CA PRO A 2 7.71 -21.00 0.11
C PRO A 2 7.61 -20.44 -1.32
N PRO A 3 6.43 -20.52 -1.97
CA PRO A 3 6.20 -19.79 -3.20
C PRO A 3 6.38 -18.29 -2.94
N THR A 4 6.94 -17.57 -3.91
CA THR A 4 7.10 -16.12 -3.80
C THR A 4 6.57 -15.47 -5.05
N GLU A 5 5.69 -14.49 -4.87
CA GLU A 5 5.19 -13.64 -5.95
C GLU A 5 5.63 -12.20 -5.73
N SER A 6 5.70 -11.42 -6.80
CA SER A 6 6.12 -10.03 -6.76
C SER A 6 5.09 -9.16 -7.44
N GLU A 7 4.68 -8.08 -6.77
CA GLU A 7 3.71 -7.12 -7.28
C GLU A 7 4.25 -5.69 -7.15
N THR A 8 3.98 -4.85 -8.16
CA THR A 8 4.40 -3.45 -8.15
C THR A 8 3.19 -2.54 -7.99
N PHE A 9 3.21 -1.72 -6.94
CA PHE A 9 2.20 -0.72 -6.66
C PHE A 9 2.65 0.65 -7.11
N GLN A 10 1.77 1.35 -7.83
CA GLN A 10 1.98 2.74 -8.23
C GLN A 10 1.43 3.66 -7.14
N LEU A 11 2.29 4.15 -6.25
CA LEU A 11 1.91 5.00 -5.12
C LEU A 11 1.26 6.32 -5.58
N LEU A 12 1.70 6.85 -6.72
CA LEU A 12 1.10 8.03 -7.36
C LEU A 12 -0.37 7.80 -7.76
N ALA A 13 -0.76 6.57 -8.11
CA ALA A 13 -2.14 6.23 -8.46
C ALA A 13 -3.00 5.93 -7.21
N LEU A 14 -2.37 5.52 -6.11
CA LEU A 14 -3.05 5.20 -4.85
C LEU A 14 -3.25 6.44 -3.96
N LEU A 15 -2.44 7.47 -4.14
CA LEU A 15 -2.49 8.72 -3.37
C LEU A 15 -3.24 9.80 -4.16
N PRO A 16 -4.29 10.44 -3.60
CA PRO A 16 -4.94 11.55 -4.26
C PRO A 16 -3.98 12.75 -4.38
N ALA A 17 -3.80 13.28 -5.60
CA ALA A 17 -3.06 14.53 -5.81
C ALA A 17 -3.75 15.67 -5.03
N PRO A 18 -3.01 16.56 -4.32
CA PRO A 18 -1.57 16.87 -4.40
C PRO A 18 -0.68 16.27 -3.28
N TYR A 19 -1.10 15.21 -2.59
CA TYR A 19 -0.43 14.77 -1.34
C TYR A 19 0.74 13.80 -1.52
N TYR A 20 1.23 13.62 -2.74
CA TYR A 20 2.45 12.85 -2.98
C TYR A 20 3.68 13.69 -2.61
N CYS A 21 4.33 13.35 -1.50
CA CYS A 21 5.69 13.77 -1.21
C CYS A 21 6.57 12.54 -0.98
N ALA A 22 7.87 12.66 -1.27
CA ALA A 22 8.83 11.56 -1.08
C ALA A 22 8.78 10.98 0.35
N GLY A 23 8.53 11.82 1.36
CA GLY A 23 8.37 11.39 2.75
C GLY A 23 7.05 10.64 3.06
N CYS A 24 6.01 10.78 2.23
CA CYS A 24 4.82 9.91 2.31
C CYS A 24 5.11 8.56 1.67
N ALA A 25 5.79 8.54 0.52
CA ALA A 25 6.19 7.29 -0.15
C ALA A 25 7.08 6.43 0.76
N GLU A 26 8.12 7.01 1.36
CA GLU A 26 9.01 6.33 2.32
C GLU A 26 8.24 5.72 3.51
N ARG A 27 7.26 6.45 4.05
CA ARG A 27 6.42 5.95 5.17
C ARG A 27 5.50 4.79 4.76
N VAL A 28 4.93 4.84 3.56
CA VAL A 28 4.14 3.71 3.04
C VAL A 28 5.03 2.50 2.83
N CYS A 29 6.21 2.68 2.24
CA CYS A 29 7.19 1.62 2.02
C CYS A 29 7.64 0.96 3.33
N ALA A 30 8.00 1.76 4.35
CA ALA A 30 8.43 1.26 5.64
C ALA A 30 7.34 0.42 6.33
N GLN A 31 6.07 0.83 6.21
CA GLN A 31 4.95 0.07 6.76
C GLN A 31 4.58 -1.16 5.93
N ALA A 32 4.76 -1.11 4.60
CA ALA A 32 4.50 -2.25 3.71
C ALA A 32 5.41 -3.44 4.01
N SER A 33 6.68 -3.20 4.37
CA SER A 33 7.59 -4.26 4.84
C SER A 33 7.12 -4.97 6.10
N GLY A 34 6.25 -4.33 6.90
CA GLY A 34 5.68 -4.91 8.12
C GLY A 34 4.40 -5.71 7.90
N ILE A 35 3.88 -5.79 6.68
CA ILE A 35 2.66 -6.56 6.38
C ILE A 35 2.98 -8.05 6.50
N GLY A 36 2.19 -8.77 7.31
CA GLY A 36 2.33 -10.21 7.43
C GLY A 36 2.19 -10.91 6.06
N GLY A 37 3.18 -11.72 5.71
CA GLY A 37 3.26 -12.39 4.39
C GLY A 37 4.16 -11.67 3.38
N VAL A 38 4.56 -10.42 3.64
CA VAL A 38 5.61 -9.75 2.86
C VAL A 38 6.98 -10.29 3.24
N ILE A 39 7.78 -10.59 2.22
CA ILE A 39 9.14 -11.12 2.32
C ILE A 39 10.14 -9.99 2.10
N GLU A 40 9.88 -9.16 1.09
CA GLU A 40 10.73 -8.02 0.74
C GLU A 40 9.87 -6.89 0.18
N ALA A 41 10.24 -5.65 0.47
CA ALA A 41 9.63 -4.49 -0.15
C ALA A 41 10.72 -3.49 -0.56
N THR A 42 10.70 -3.11 -1.83
CA THR A 42 11.66 -2.21 -2.46
C THR A 42 10.96 -0.92 -2.85
N CYS A 43 11.37 0.17 -2.20
CA CYS A 43 10.80 1.50 -2.40
C CYS A 43 11.54 2.25 -3.51
N MET A 44 10.79 2.76 -4.49
CA MET A 44 11.29 3.65 -5.53
C MET A 44 10.56 5.00 -5.39
N ALA A 45 10.86 5.72 -4.31
CA ALA A 45 10.16 6.95 -3.94
C ALA A 45 10.32 8.09 -4.96
N GLU A 46 11.40 8.10 -5.74
CA GLU A 46 11.59 9.07 -6.83
C GLU A 46 10.63 8.80 -8.01
N GLU A 47 10.34 7.53 -8.29
CA GLU A 47 9.43 7.08 -9.35
C GLU A 47 7.98 6.98 -8.86
N GLY A 48 7.77 6.95 -7.54
CA GLY A 48 6.44 6.78 -6.95
C GLY A 48 5.90 5.37 -7.08
N SER A 49 6.78 4.38 -6.98
CA SER A 49 6.44 2.96 -7.05
C SER A 49 7.01 2.18 -5.87
N LEU A 50 6.34 1.08 -5.54
CA LEU A 50 6.70 0.14 -4.49
C LEU A 50 6.60 -1.28 -5.03
N ALA A 51 7.71 -1.99 -5.11
CA ALA A 51 7.74 -3.41 -5.46
C ALA A 51 7.71 -4.25 -4.18
N VAL A 52 6.80 -5.22 -4.09
CA VAL A 52 6.64 -6.09 -2.93
C VAL A 52 6.74 -7.53 -3.37
N THR A 53 7.62 -8.29 -2.72
CA THR A 53 7.68 -9.76 -2.82
C THR A 53 6.99 -10.35 -1.61
N PHE A 54 6.06 -11.27 -1.82
CA PHE A 54 5.22 -11.85 -0.76
C PHE A 54 5.00 -13.35 -0.96
N ASP A 55 4.62 -14.03 0.13
CA ASP A 55 4.18 -15.42 0.11
C ASP A 55 2.66 -15.47 -0.18
N PRO A 56 2.23 -15.99 -1.34
CA PRO A 56 0.81 -16.02 -1.72
C PRO A 56 -0.03 -16.99 -0.87
N LEU A 57 0.61 -17.85 -0.06
CA LEU A 57 -0.07 -18.70 0.92
C LEU A 57 -0.38 -17.94 2.22
N ALA A 58 0.39 -16.90 2.55
CA ALA A 58 0.18 -16.04 3.70
C ALA A 58 -0.72 -14.84 3.39
N ILE A 59 -0.59 -14.24 2.21
CA ILE A 59 -1.40 -13.09 1.77
C ILE A 59 -1.65 -13.13 0.26
N SER A 60 -2.91 -12.96 -0.15
CA SER A 60 -3.27 -12.86 -1.57
C SER A 60 -2.95 -11.47 -2.13
N SER A 61 -2.68 -11.34 -3.43
CA SER A 61 -2.41 -10.06 -4.11
C SER A 61 -3.50 -9.01 -3.88
N GLU A 62 -4.78 -9.37 -3.99
CA GLU A 62 -5.91 -8.48 -3.69
C GLU A 62 -5.85 -7.94 -2.25
N ARG A 63 -5.54 -8.81 -1.28
CA ARG A 63 -5.45 -8.40 0.12
C ARG A 63 -4.23 -7.52 0.35
N LEU A 64 -3.10 -7.83 -0.28
CA LEU A 64 -1.90 -7.02 -0.23
C LEU A 64 -2.17 -5.62 -0.79
N GLY A 65 -2.82 -5.51 -1.95
CA GLY A 65 -3.20 -4.24 -2.56
C GLY A 65 -4.11 -3.39 -1.68
N GLU A 66 -5.12 -4.00 -1.06
CA GLU A 66 -5.99 -3.30 -0.10
C GLU A 66 -5.19 -2.77 1.10
N ARG A 67 -4.27 -3.57 1.67
CA ARG A 67 -3.41 -3.13 2.78
C ARG A 67 -2.50 -1.97 2.37
N VAL A 68 -1.86 -2.03 1.20
CA VAL A 68 -1.01 -0.95 0.69
C VAL A 68 -1.82 0.33 0.48
N ARG A 69 -3.06 0.22 -0.01
CA ARG A 69 -3.97 1.35 -0.16
C ARG A 69 -4.40 1.96 1.18
N GLU A 70 -4.74 1.12 2.16
CA GLU A 70 -5.05 1.58 3.52
C GLU A 70 -3.87 2.38 4.10
N LEU A 71 -2.65 1.84 4.02
CA LEU A 71 -1.43 2.51 4.48
C LEU A 71 -1.22 3.88 3.79
N ALA A 72 -1.47 3.95 2.49
CA ALA A 72 -1.36 5.19 1.72
C ALA A 72 -2.33 6.28 2.23
N LEU A 73 -3.56 5.88 2.57
CA LEU A 73 -4.57 6.77 3.16
C LEU A 73 -4.22 7.18 4.60
N GLU A 74 -3.66 6.26 5.39
CA GLU A 74 -3.23 6.53 6.77
C GLU A 74 -2.09 7.56 6.80
N VAL A 75 -1.07 7.37 5.95
CA VAL A 75 0.10 8.25 5.85
C VAL A 75 -0.27 9.66 5.40
N THR A 76 -1.29 9.81 4.56
CA THR A 76 -1.81 11.11 4.13
C THR A 76 -2.78 11.74 5.12
N GLY A 77 -3.07 11.09 6.26
CA GLY A 77 -4.00 11.59 7.26
C GLY A 77 -5.46 11.52 6.83
N ALA A 78 -5.78 10.90 5.70
CA ALA A 78 -7.16 10.71 5.23
C ALA A 78 -7.96 9.82 6.19
N VAL A 79 -7.29 8.87 6.87
CA VAL A 79 -7.91 7.97 7.85
C VAL A 79 -8.21 8.65 9.19
N GLY A 80 -7.81 9.91 9.38
CA GLY A 80 -8.19 10.70 10.55
C GLY A 80 -9.67 11.12 10.59
N HIS A 81 -10.34 11.28 9.45
CA HIS A 81 -11.74 11.75 9.40
C HIS A 81 -12.55 11.26 8.17
N ALA A 82 -12.10 10.24 7.45
CA ALA A 82 -12.92 9.62 6.41
C ALA A 82 -13.97 8.70 7.06
N VAL A 83 -15.05 9.30 7.58
CA VAL A 83 -16.31 8.60 7.77
C VAL A 83 -16.69 8.05 6.39
N TYR A 84 -16.47 6.75 6.17
CA TYR A 84 -17.02 6.05 5.02
C TYR A 84 -18.54 6.17 5.13
N ARG A 85 -19.11 7.16 4.42
CA ARG A 85 -20.55 7.19 4.18
C ARG A 85 -20.80 6.05 3.19
N LEU A 86 -21.05 4.86 3.73
CA LEU A 86 -21.70 3.78 3.01
C LEU A 86 -23.09 4.29 2.60
N THR A 87 -23.21 4.88 1.41
CA THR A 87 -24.51 4.99 0.75
C THR A 87 -24.87 3.61 0.21
N GLY A 88 -25.34 2.74 1.10
CA GLY A 88 -26.27 1.67 0.74
C GLY A 88 -27.67 2.30 0.64
N LEU A 89 -28.22 2.35 -0.57
CA LEU A 89 -29.25 1.41 -1.07
C LEU A 89 -30.64 1.86 -0.65
N ASP A 90 -31.24 2.72 -1.47
CA ASP A 90 -32.69 2.80 -1.66
C ASP A 90 -33.01 2.09 -2.99
#